data_AF-A0A9X4AGX6-F1
#
_entry.id   AF-A0A9X4AGX6-F1
#
_cell.length_a   1.000
_cell.length_b   1.000
_cell.length_c   1.000
_cell.angle_alpha   90.00
_cell.angle_beta   90.00
_cell.angle_gamma   90.00
#
_symmetry.space_group_name_H-M   'P 1'
#
loop_
_entity.id
_entity.type
_entity.pdbx_description
1 polymer ?
#
loop_
_entity_poly.entity_id
_entity_poly.type
_entity_poly.pdbx_seq_one_letter_code
_entity_poly.pdbx_strand_id
1 'polypeptide(L)'
;MIKKVRLFWSYQVDKTERWLEEMALQGWHLIGFNLWNRVFTFKRGEKKDLTYRIQYGKYIELSPTLLKNGWNAVAAEGKWMFLSNEQPNITLYPVRDAMIKRNRLHAYLFSLIAIFLLSVHIPIYLISFALVNTSILPDGLWTILPLFIVDVLLAAFAIYVFRSYRSFEVREMDASIHPIKKGEKMRKIKLGWMYHLEETKEWLERMAEEGYELEKVKAALFTFRRKEANMIKYECAFEFKVQPSFFSTHKELGWQLKFSSNISLLNYSIWAMPYDNDAEVPQFTYDKSEKRESMKRAFKMNIGMSIYLIAILSFSLYTNTQIMDESFINWSFSGFIRPVLCLLLVLWCVKCMQIFLGHRKNMRRMR
;
A
#
# COMPACT_ATOMS: atom_id res chain seq x y z
N MET A 1 23.90 -23.25 25.94
CA MET A 1 23.00 -22.84 24.83
C MET A 1 21.80 -22.13 25.44
N ILE A 2 21.22 -21.14 24.76
CA ILE A 2 19.99 -20.47 25.22
C ILE A 2 18.93 -20.51 24.13
N LYS A 3 17.67 -20.56 24.53
CA LYS A 3 16.52 -20.55 23.63
C LYS A 3 15.68 -19.31 23.92
N LYS A 4 15.31 -18.55 22.89
CA LYS A 4 14.46 -17.36 23.01
C LYS A 4 13.30 -17.44 22.02
N VAL A 5 12.08 -17.19 22.51
CA VAL A 5 10.88 -17.11 21.68
C VAL A 5 10.72 -15.68 21.18
N ARG A 6 10.37 -15.51 19.89
CA ARG A 6 10.04 -14.20 19.33
C ARG A 6 8.77 -14.28 18.49
N LEU A 7 7.65 -13.86 19.07
CA LEU A 7 6.37 -13.81 18.34
C LEU A 7 6.44 -12.75 17.22
N PHE A 8 5.75 -13.02 16.10
CA PHE A 8 5.67 -12.11 14.94
C PHE A 8 6.99 -11.70 14.29
N TRP A 9 8.09 -12.41 14.57
CA TRP A 9 9.42 -12.16 13.99
C TRP A 9 9.37 -12.00 12.46
N SER A 10 8.56 -12.82 11.79
CA SER A 10 8.43 -12.83 10.31
C SER A 10 7.74 -11.60 9.71
N TYR A 11 7.08 -10.78 10.54
CA TYR A 11 6.53 -9.48 10.14
C TYR A 11 7.42 -8.32 10.60
N GLN A 12 8.22 -8.53 11.64
CA GLN A 12 9.16 -7.56 12.20
C GLN A 12 10.61 -7.94 11.85
N VAL A 13 10.87 -8.16 10.56
CA VAL A 13 12.16 -8.66 10.06
C VAL A 13 13.31 -7.76 10.49
N ASP A 14 13.24 -6.45 10.23
CA ASP A 14 14.29 -5.49 10.57
C ASP A 14 14.56 -5.37 12.09
N LYS A 15 13.52 -5.59 12.92
CA LYS A 15 13.70 -5.62 14.37
C LYS A 15 14.31 -6.94 14.82
N THR A 16 14.01 -8.03 14.12
CA THR A 16 14.55 -9.36 14.40
C THR A 16 16.01 -9.42 13.99
N GLU A 17 16.39 -8.83 12.86
CA GLU A 17 17.78 -8.70 12.41
C GLU A 17 18.61 -7.93 13.41
N ARG A 18 18.24 -6.70 13.75
CA ARG A 18 18.94 -5.91 14.78
C ARG A 18 19.07 -6.64 16.11
N TRP A 19 18.03 -7.37 16.51
CA TRP A 19 18.11 -8.18 17.71
C TRP A 19 19.11 -9.35 17.60
N LEU A 20 19.24 -9.98 16.43
CA LEU A 20 20.27 -11.00 16.19
C LEU A 20 21.68 -10.38 16.23
N GLU A 21 21.84 -9.17 15.66
CA GLU A 21 23.10 -8.40 15.70
C GLU A 21 23.48 -8.07 17.16
N GLU A 22 22.54 -7.54 17.95
CA GLU A 22 22.71 -7.28 19.38
C GLU A 22 23.08 -8.55 20.17
N MET A 23 22.49 -9.70 19.82
CA MET A 23 22.81 -10.98 20.46
C MET A 23 24.24 -11.42 20.11
N ALA A 24 24.69 -11.27 18.87
CA ALA A 24 26.05 -11.58 18.45
C ALA A 24 27.10 -10.67 19.10
N LEU A 25 26.80 -9.38 19.26
CA LEU A 25 27.63 -8.43 20.02
C LEU A 25 27.81 -8.83 21.49
N GLN A 26 26.82 -9.52 22.06
CA GLN A 26 26.89 -10.10 23.40
C GLN A 26 27.59 -11.48 23.44
N GLY A 27 28.02 -12.00 22.29
CA GLY A 27 28.64 -13.32 22.15
C GLY A 27 27.64 -14.47 22.02
N TRP A 28 26.38 -14.19 21.67
CA TRP A 28 25.35 -15.21 21.43
C TRP A 28 25.09 -15.35 19.92
N HIS A 29 25.60 -16.43 19.34
CA HIS A 29 25.47 -16.73 17.91
C HIS A 29 24.29 -17.63 17.63
N LEU A 30 23.48 -17.28 16.63
CA LEU A 30 22.36 -18.09 16.18
C LEU A 30 22.88 -19.38 15.55
N ILE A 31 22.39 -20.53 16.03
CA ILE A 31 22.76 -21.86 15.51
C ILE A 31 21.56 -22.67 15.01
N GLY A 32 20.34 -22.21 15.28
CA GLY A 32 19.15 -22.93 14.89
C GLY A 32 17.89 -22.12 15.13
N PHE A 33 16.86 -22.46 14.36
CA PHE A 33 15.55 -21.82 14.45
C PHE A 33 14.46 -22.87 14.24
N ASN A 34 13.45 -22.87 15.09
CA ASN A 34 12.29 -23.73 14.93
C ASN A 34 11.06 -22.89 14.57
N LEU A 35 10.50 -23.16 13.39
CA LEU A 35 9.43 -22.36 12.81
C LEU A 35 8.11 -22.51 13.56
N TRP A 36 7.80 -23.71 14.07
CA TRP A 36 6.53 -24.05 14.71
C TRP A 36 6.37 -23.34 16.06
N ASN A 37 7.37 -23.45 16.93
CA ASN A 37 7.35 -22.81 18.25
C ASN A 37 7.97 -21.40 18.26
N ARG A 38 8.52 -20.95 17.12
CA ARG A 38 9.16 -19.63 16.94
C ARG A 38 10.34 -19.41 17.89
N VAL A 39 11.09 -20.49 18.17
CA VAL A 39 12.24 -20.48 19.07
C VAL A 39 13.54 -20.34 18.28
N PHE A 40 14.34 -19.36 18.69
CA PHE A 40 15.71 -19.15 18.22
C PHE A 40 16.68 -19.78 19.23
N THR A 41 17.59 -20.61 18.74
CA THR A 41 18.59 -21.32 19.56
C THR A 41 19.96 -20.70 19.34
N PHE A 42 20.60 -20.33 20.44
CA PHE A 42 21.90 -19.65 20.43
C PHE A 42 22.97 -20.46 21.16
N LYS A 43 24.20 -20.36 20.65
CA LYS A 43 25.42 -20.86 21.28
C LYS A 43 26.27 -19.67 21.73
N ARG A 44 26.89 -19.80 22.91
CA ARG A 44 27.85 -18.80 23.39
C ARG A 44 29.15 -18.95 22.60
N GLY A 45 29.69 -17.84 22.12
CA GLY A 45 30.98 -17.74 21.46
C GLY A 45 31.60 -16.36 21.72
N GLU A 46 32.57 -15.99 20.90
CA GLU A 46 33.23 -14.68 20.97
C GLU A 46 32.27 -13.56 20.57
N LYS A 47 32.47 -12.36 21.12
CA LYS A 47 31.68 -11.20 20.71
C LYS A 47 32.08 -10.83 19.29
N LYS A 48 31.11 -10.77 18.38
CA LYS A 48 31.34 -10.40 16.99
C LYS A 48 30.33 -9.33 16.58
N ASP A 49 30.81 -8.38 15.78
CA ASP A 49 29.95 -7.46 15.06
C ASP A 49 29.51 -8.14 13.76
N LEU A 50 28.34 -8.80 13.82
CA LEU A 50 27.77 -9.53 12.70
C LEU A 50 26.57 -8.75 12.18
N THR A 51 26.47 -8.58 10.87
CA THR A 51 25.24 -8.14 10.21
C THR A 51 24.37 -9.36 9.90
N TYR A 52 23.10 -9.32 10.30
CA TYR A 52 22.16 -10.41 10.01
C TYR A 52 21.16 -10.03 8.93
N ARG A 53 20.84 -11.00 8.07
CA ARG A 53 19.77 -10.87 7.07
C ARG A 53 18.90 -12.12 7.01
N ILE A 54 17.59 -11.90 7.09
CA ILE A 54 16.58 -12.94 6.94
C ILE A 54 16.14 -12.96 5.48
N GLN A 55 16.12 -14.16 4.90
CA GLN A 55 15.56 -14.43 3.60
C GLN A 55 14.34 -15.35 3.71
N TYR A 56 13.45 -15.19 2.73
CA TYR A 56 12.33 -16.10 2.49
C TYR A 56 12.42 -16.59 1.05
N GLY A 57 12.36 -17.89 0.80
CA GLY A 57 12.53 -18.42 -0.55
C GLY A 57 12.42 -19.94 -0.66
N LYS A 58 12.42 -20.43 -1.91
CA LYS A 58 12.46 -21.88 -2.21
C LYS A 58 13.87 -22.45 -2.17
N TYR A 59 14.89 -21.60 -2.37
CA TYR A 59 16.28 -22.02 -2.45
C TYR A 59 16.91 -21.93 -1.07
N ILE A 60 17.33 -23.08 -0.55
CA ILE A 60 18.09 -23.18 0.71
C ILE A 60 19.58 -22.93 0.45
N GLU A 61 20.02 -23.02 -0.81
CA GLU A 61 21.40 -22.75 -1.21
C GLU A 61 21.58 -21.29 -1.59
N LEU A 62 22.61 -20.70 -0.99
CA LEU A 62 23.00 -19.32 -1.25
C LEU A 62 23.67 -19.20 -2.62
N SER A 63 23.43 -18.10 -3.34
CA SER A 63 24.10 -17.90 -4.62
C SER A 63 25.62 -17.79 -4.42
N PRO A 64 26.45 -18.31 -5.36
CA PRO A 64 27.91 -18.20 -5.27
C PRO A 64 28.40 -16.77 -5.10
N THR A 65 27.69 -15.80 -5.68
CA THR A 65 28.00 -14.37 -5.55
C THR A 65 27.83 -13.88 -4.12
N LEU A 66 26.77 -14.29 -3.42
CA LEU A 66 26.55 -13.89 -2.02
C LEU A 66 27.58 -14.52 -1.08
N LEU A 67 27.93 -15.79 -1.29
CA LEU A 67 29.01 -16.46 -0.54
C LEU A 67 30.34 -15.72 -0.70
N LYS A 68 30.70 -15.36 -1.94
CA LYS A 68 31.92 -14.57 -2.23
C LYS A 68 31.91 -13.19 -1.56
N ASN A 69 30.73 -12.61 -1.31
CA ASN A 69 30.56 -11.34 -0.60
C ASN A 69 30.39 -11.52 0.92
N GLY A 70 30.81 -12.66 1.47
CA GLY A 70 30.88 -12.89 2.92
C GLY A 70 29.59 -13.31 3.60
N TRP A 71 28.49 -13.51 2.86
CA TRP A 71 27.24 -14.00 3.43
C TRP A 71 27.30 -15.50 3.66
N ASN A 72 26.95 -15.94 4.87
CA ASN A 72 26.88 -17.35 5.24
C ASN A 72 25.52 -17.70 5.85
N ALA A 73 24.97 -18.86 5.52
CA ALA A 73 23.75 -19.36 6.15
C ALA A 73 24.04 -19.95 7.53
N VAL A 74 23.43 -19.39 8.58
CA VAL A 74 23.63 -19.84 9.98
C VAL A 74 22.50 -20.71 10.51
N ALA A 75 21.31 -20.57 9.92
CA ALA A 75 20.14 -21.39 10.25
C ALA A 75 19.16 -21.35 9.07
N ALA A 76 18.48 -22.45 8.83
CA ALA A 76 17.39 -22.53 7.86
C ALA A 76 16.30 -23.46 8.40
N GLU A 77 15.04 -23.13 8.13
CA GLU A 77 13.89 -23.96 8.49
C GLU A 77 12.73 -23.67 7.52
N GLY A 78 12.25 -24.69 6.82
CA GLY A 78 11.24 -24.53 5.77
C GLY A 78 11.72 -23.59 4.67
N LYS A 79 11.00 -22.47 4.48
CA LYS A 79 11.32 -21.45 3.46
C LYS A 79 12.12 -20.27 4.02
N TRP A 80 12.57 -20.36 5.27
CA TRP A 80 13.29 -19.29 5.96
C TRP A 80 14.76 -19.60 6.08
N MET A 81 15.58 -18.58 5.84
CA MET A 81 17.02 -18.67 6.00
C MET A 81 17.54 -17.44 6.72
N PHE A 82 18.45 -17.66 7.65
CA PHE A 82 19.12 -16.63 8.42
C PHE A 82 20.57 -16.58 7.95
N LEU A 83 20.99 -15.42 7.51
CA LEU A 83 22.31 -15.15 7.00
C LEU A 83 23.08 -14.24 7.94
N SER A 84 24.38 -14.46 8.06
CA SER A 84 25.30 -13.55 8.72
C SER A 84 26.39 -13.10 7.77
N ASN A 85 26.90 -11.89 7.99
CA ASN A 85 28.09 -11.36 7.34
C ASN A 85 28.95 -10.64 8.38
N GLU A 86 30.26 -10.88 8.36
CA GLU A 86 31.23 -10.27 9.30
C GLU A 86 31.96 -9.07 8.67
N GLN A 87 31.72 -8.75 7.40
CA GLN A 87 32.40 -7.66 6.71
C GLN A 87 31.86 -6.30 7.17
N PRO A 88 32.74 -5.33 7.48
CA PRO A 88 32.32 -4.00 7.95
C PRO A 88 31.66 -3.16 6.84
N ASN A 89 32.04 -3.38 5.57
CA ASN A 89 31.51 -2.65 4.42
C ASN A 89 30.86 -3.63 3.42
N ILE A 90 29.58 -3.90 3.61
CA ILE A 90 28.81 -4.79 2.75
C ILE A 90 28.38 -4.05 1.49
N THR A 91 28.85 -4.51 0.33
CA THR A 91 28.51 -3.94 -0.98
C THR A 91 27.27 -4.58 -1.61
N LEU A 92 27.05 -5.87 -1.35
CA LEU A 92 25.95 -6.64 -1.94
C LEU A 92 25.05 -7.22 -0.87
N TYR A 93 23.76 -6.91 -0.94
CA TYR A 93 22.74 -7.46 -0.06
C TYR A 93 21.90 -8.54 -0.75
N PRO A 94 21.38 -9.51 0.01
CA PRO A 94 20.45 -10.50 -0.52
C PRO A 94 19.09 -9.89 -0.92
N VAL A 95 18.54 -10.34 -2.05
CA VAL A 95 17.25 -9.88 -2.58
C VAL A 95 16.07 -10.41 -1.74
N ARG A 96 15.05 -9.56 -1.52
CA ARG A 96 13.91 -9.83 -0.60
C ARG A 96 12.54 -9.94 -1.26
N ASP A 97 12.49 -10.07 -2.58
CA ASP A 97 11.26 -10.10 -3.37
C ASP A 97 10.22 -11.11 -2.87
N ALA A 98 10.65 -12.34 -2.56
CA ALA A 98 9.70 -13.38 -2.14
C ALA A 98 9.11 -13.08 -0.74
N MET A 99 9.89 -12.44 0.13
CA MET A 99 9.43 -11.99 1.45
C MET A 99 8.41 -10.86 1.32
N ILE A 100 8.69 -9.87 0.45
CA ILE A 100 7.75 -8.80 0.12
C ILE A 100 6.44 -9.39 -0.43
N LYS A 101 6.53 -10.32 -1.39
CA LYS A 101 5.36 -10.99 -1.99
C LYS A 101 4.52 -11.74 -0.94
N ARG A 102 5.16 -12.49 -0.03
CA ARG A 102 4.48 -13.18 1.08
C ARG A 102 3.78 -12.19 2.02
N ASN A 103 4.50 -11.17 2.48
CA ASN A 103 3.95 -10.21 3.44
C ASN A 103 2.80 -9.41 2.83
N ARG A 104 2.90 -9.05 1.54
CA ARG A 104 1.82 -8.45 0.76
C ARG A 104 0.58 -9.34 0.70
N LEU A 105 0.76 -10.62 0.38
CA LEU A 105 -0.33 -11.60 0.34
C LEU A 105 -1.03 -11.70 1.70
N HIS A 106 -0.27 -11.87 2.78
CA HIS A 106 -0.82 -11.97 4.12
C HIS A 106 -1.59 -10.71 4.52
N ALA A 107 -1.00 -9.52 4.30
CA ALA A 107 -1.64 -8.25 4.61
C ALA A 107 -2.99 -8.09 3.91
N TYR A 108 -3.06 -8.37 2.61
CA TYR A 108 -4.31 -8.27 1.86
C TYR A 108 -5.31 -9.37 2.20
N LEU A 109 -4.85 -10.61 2.44
CA LEU A 109 -5.73 -11.71 2.84
C LEU A 109 -6.41 -11.43 4.18
N PHE A 110 -5.63 -11.06 5.22
CA PHE A 110 -6.22 -10.74 6.53
C PHE A 110 -7.08 -9.49 6.48
N SER A 111 -6.72 -8.49 5.67
CA SER A 111 -7.57 -7.31 5.47
C SER A 111 -8.90 -7.67 4.80
N LEU A 112 -8.86 -8.54 3.77
CA LEU A 112 -10.07 -8.99 3.07
C LEU A 112 -10.98 -9.80 3.99
N ILE A 113 -10.44 -10.75 4.76
CA ILE A 113 -11.20 -11.55 5.73
C ILE A 113 -11.84 -10.63 6.79
N ALA A 114 -11.07 -9.68 7.34
CA ALA A 114 -11.60 -8.74 8.34
C ALA A 114 -12.71 -7.86 7.76
N ILE A 115 -12.52 -7.30 6.55
CA ILE A 115 -13.55 -6.47 5.89
C ILE A 115 -14.81 -7.29 5.62
N PHE A 116 -14.65 -8.51 5.10
CA PHE A 116 -15.77 -9.40 4.79
C PHE A 116 -16.57 -9.71 6.06
N LEU A 117 -15.92 -10.19 7.13
CA LEU A 117 -16.59 -10.53 8.38
C LEU A 117 -17.26 -9.31 9.01
N LEU A 118 -16.58 -8.16 9.08
CA LEU A 118 -17.18 -6.92 9.57
C LEU A 118 -18.40 -6.49 8.73
N SER A 119 -18.35 -6.64 7.41
CA SER A 119 -19.48 -6.27 6.54
C SER A 119 -20.73 -7.13 6.79
N VAL A 120 -20.55 -8.38 7.20
CA VAL A 120 -21.64 -9.31 7.55
C VAL A 120 -22.11 -9.10 8.98
N HIS A 121 -21.20 -8.91 9.93
CA HIS A 121 -21.52 -8.82 11.34
C HIS A 121 -22.00 -7.44 11.79
N ILE A 122 -21.57 -6.34 11.16
CA ILE A 122 -22.04 -4.98 11.50
C ILE A 122 -23.58 -4.89 11.48
N PRO A 123 -24.28 -5.33 10.41
CA PRO A 123 -25.75 -5.37 10.41
C PRO A 123 -26.34 -6.20 11.56
N ILE A 124 -25.74 -7.35 11.87
CA ILE A 124 -26.18 -8.21 12.98
C ILE A 124 -26.04 -7.45 14.30
N TYR A 125 -24.91 -6.80 14.56
CA TYR A 125 -24.71 -5.99 15.76
C TYR A 125 -25.71 -4.83 15.87
N LEU A 126 -26.01 -4.15 14.75
CA LEU A 126 -26.97 -3.06 14.73
C LEU A 126 -28.39 -3.55 15.04
N ILE A 127 -28.81 -4.68 14.45
CA ILE A 127 -30.12 -5.29 14.71
C ILE A 127 -30.20 -5.78 16.16
N SER A 128 -29.19 -6.51 16.63
CA SER A 128 -29.15 -7.00 18.01
C SER A 128 -29.20 -5.84 19.02
N PHE A 129 -28.46 -4.76 18.77
CA PHE A 129 -28.50 -3.56 19.61
C PHE A 129 -29.89 -2.90 19.62
N ALA A 130 -30.55 -2.82 18.46
CA ALA A 130 -31.91 -2.28 18.36
C ALA A 130 -32.94 -3.13 19.13
N LEU A 131 -32.82 -4.47 19.09
CA LEU A 131 -33.73 -5.40 19.77
C LEU A 131 -33.52 -5.47 21.29
N VAL A 132 -32.30 -5.21 21.78
CA VAL A 132 -32.03 -5.10 23.21
C VAL A 132 -32.76 -3.88 23.79
N ASN A 133 -32.76 -2.76 23.06
CA ASN A 133 -33.45 -1.53 23.48
C ASN A 133 -34.98 -1.68 23.54
N THR A 134 -35.57 -2.66 22.85
CA THR A 134 -37.00 -2.94 22.90
C THR A 134 -37.38 -3.99 23.95
N SER A 135 -36.43 -4.43 24.80
CA SER A 135 -36.63 -5.46 25.84
C SER A 135 -37.05 -6.84 25.31
N ILE A 136 -36.95 -7.08 24.00
CA ILE A 136 -37.27 -8.38 23.37
C ILE A 136 -36.17 -9.42 23.66
N LEU A 137 -34.93 -8.98 23.85
CA LEU A 137 -33.79 -9.81 24.22
C LEU A 137 -33.00 -9.17 25.39
N PRO A 138 -33.45 -9.35 26.65
CA PRO A 138 -32.79 -8.78 27.82
C PRO A 138 -31.31 -9.23 27.96
N ASP A 139 -31.02 -10.48 27.61
CA ASP A 139 -29.67 -11.07 27.71
C ASP A 139 -28.91 -11.11 26.37
N GLY A 140 -29.45 -10.49 25.31
CA GLY A 140 -28.93 -10.61 23.95
C GLY A 140 -27.53 -10.02 23.74
N LEU A 141 -27.05 -9.15 24.63
CA LEU A 141 -25.70 -8.57 24.53
C LEU A 141 -24.61 -9.58 24.87
N TRP A 142 -24.85 -10.51 25.79
CA TRP A 142 -23.84 -11.48 26.22
C TRP A 142 -23.54 -12.54 25.17
N THR A 143 -24.50 -12.83 24.29
CA THR A 143 -24.30 -13.78 23.18
C THR A 143 -23.50 -13.17 22.03
N ILE A 144 -23.63 -11.87 21.77
CA ILE A 144 -22.91 -11.18 20.69
C ILE A 144 -21.53 -10.68 21.10
N LEU A 145 -21.29 -10.45 22.40
CA LEU A 145 -20.05 -9.86 22.90
C LEU A 145 -18.80 -10.70 22.54
N PRO A 146 -18.78 -12.04 22.68
CA PRO A 146 -17.61 -12.84 22.27
C PRO A 146 -17.31 -12.71 20.78
N LEU A 147 -18.35 -12.71 19.93
CA LEU A 147 -18.20 -12.54 18.49
C LEU A 147 -17.61 -11.17 18.14
N PHE A 148 -18.13 -10.12 18.80
CA PHE A 148 -17.61 -8.76 18.65
C PHE A 148 -16.13 -8.66 19.06
N ILE A 149 -15.74 -9.29 20.17
CA ILE A 149 -14.34 -9.34 20.61
C ILE A 149 -13.46 -10.03 19.56
N VAL A 150 -13.90 -11.15 18.99
CA VAL A 150 -13.18 -11.86 17.93
C VAL A 150 -12.99 -10.97 16.70
N ASP A 151 -14.03 -10.26 16.27
CA ASP A 151 -13.94 -9.34 15.14
C ASP A 151 -12.97 -8.18 15.40
N VAL A 152 -13.02 -7.58 16.60
CA VAL A 152 -12.09 -6.50 16.99
C VAL A 152 -10.65 -7.00 17.01
N LEU A 153 -10.40 -8.19 17.58
CA LEU A 153 -9.06 -8.78 17.61
C LEU A 153 -8.55 -9.11 16.21
N LEU A 154 -9.41 -9.64 15.34
CA LEU A 154 -9.08 -9.92 13.94
C LEU A 154 -8.78 -8.63 13.17
N ALA A 155 -9.60 -7.58 13.33
CA ALA A 155 -9.38 -6.29 12.70
C ALA A 155 -8.07 -5.64 13.18
N ALA A 156 -7.80 -5.67 14.49
CA ALA A 156 -6.54 -5.20 15.07
C ALA A 156 -5.34 -5.98 14.51
N PHE A 157 -5.46 -7.31 14.38
CA PHE A 157 -4.42 -8.15 13.79
C PHE A 157 -4.19 -7.84 12.31
N ALA A 158 -5.26 -7.67 11.52
CA ALA A 158 -5.17 -7.30 10.11
C ALA A 158 -4.49 -5.93 9.94
N ILE A 159 -4.87 -4.94 10.74
CA ILE A 159 -4.24 -3.61 10.77
C ILE A 159 -2.75 -3.73 11.14
N TYR A 160 -2.41 -4.53 12.15
CA TYR A 160 -1.03 -4.77 12.55
C TYR A 160 -0.21 -5.38 11.41
N VAL A 161 -0.68 -6.46 10.77
CA VAL A 161 0.02 -7.11 9.66
C VAL A 161 0.15 -6.15 8.48
N PHE A 162 -0.89 -5.40 8.15
CA PHE A 162 -0.88 -4.41 7.07
C PHE A 162 0.15 -3.29 7.33
N ARG A 163 0.16 -2.71 8.54
CA ARG A 163 1.14 -1.67 8.91
C ARG A 163 2.56 -2.21 8.91
N SER A 164 2.77 -3.43 9.40
CA SER A 164 4.08 -4.08 9.42
C SER A 164 4.59 -4.32 7.99
N TYR A 165 3.73 -4.88 7.12
CA TYR A 165 4.01 -5.05 5.71
C TYR A 165 4.32 -3.72 5.01
N ARG A 166 3.46 -2.70 5.17
CA ARG A 166 3.65 -1.41 4.48
C ARG A 166 4.93 -0.73 4.92
N SER A 167 5.23 -0.78 6.22
CA SER A 167 6.46 -0.23 6.76
C SER A 167 7.69 -0.94 6.21
N PHE A 168 7.63 -2.26 6.05
CA PHE A 168 8.71 -3.07 5.48
C PHE A 168 8.87 -2.77 3.97
N GLU A 169 7.76 -2.75 3.21
CA GLU A 169 7.77 -2.45 1.78
C GLU A 169 8.36 -1.07 1.46
N VAL A 170 7.97 -0.03 2.20
CA VAL A 170 8.47 1.33 1.97
C VAL A 170 10.00 1.41 2.16
N ARG A 171 10.55 0.67 3.13
CA ARG A 171 12.00 0.61 3.36
C ARG A 171 12.71 -0.17 2.27
N GLU A 172 12.23 -1.36 1.96
CA GLU A 172 12.88 -2.26 1.00
C GLU A 172 12.84 -1.75 -0.43
N MET A 173 11.75 -1.07 -0.82
CA MET A 173 11.62 -0.50 -2.16
C MET A 173 12.19 0.92 -2.25
N ASP A 174 12.72 1.47 -1.16
CA ASP A 174 13.05 2.89 -1.04
C ASP A 174 11.90 3.80 -1.55
N ALA A 175 10.66 3.49 -1.20
CA ALA A 175 9.49 4.31 -1.54
C ALA A 175 9.32 5.50 -0.58
N SER A 176 10.43 5.98 -0.01
CA SER A 176 10.46 7.08 0.95
C SER A 176 10.24 8.42 0.23
N ILE A 177 9.36 9.27 0.80
CA ILE A 177 9.08 10.61 0.28
C ILE A 177 9.82 11.61 1.17
N HIS A 178 10.73 12.37 0.58
CA HIS A 178 11.49 13.39 1.31
C HIS A 178 10.64 14.67 1.48
N PRO A 179 10.38 15.12 2.72
CA PRO A 179 9.56 16.30 2.95
C PRO A 179 10.33 17.58 2.59
N ILE A 180 9.66 18.50 1.89
CA ILE A 180 10.17 19.85 1.62
C ILE A 180 9.95 20.69 2.87
N LYS A 181 11.04 21.09 3.56
CA LYS A 181 10.94 21.77 4.88
C LYS A 181 10.71 23.28 4.78
N LYS A 182 11.24 23.94 3.75
CA LYS A 182 11.24 25.42 3.59
C LYS A 182 10.16 25.87 2.59
N GLY A 183 9.75 27.13 2.68
CA GLY A 183 8.78 27.76 1.79
C GLY A 183 7.36 27.83 2.35
N GLU A 184 6.62 28.84 1.90
CA GLU A 184 5.22 29.08 2.23
C GLU A 184 4.33 27.93 1.75
N LYS A 185 3.35 27.52 2.55
CA LYS A 185 2.47 26.39 2.25
C LYS A 185 1.18 26.86 1.60
N MET A 186 0.83 26.23 0.48
CA MET A 186 -0.48 26.36 -0.15
C MET A 186 -1.16 24.99 -0.24
N ARG A 187 -2.49 24.95 -0.09
CA ARG A 187 -3.27 23.72 -0.21
C ARG A 187 -4.33 23.88 -1.30
N LYS A 188 -4.41 22.90 -2.21
CA LYS A 188 -5.48 22.82 -3.22
C LYS A 188 -6.15 21.44 -3.15
N ILE A 189 -7.45 21.40 -3.38
CA ILE A 189 -8.23 20.15 -3.43
C ILE A 189 -8.46 19.79 -4.90
N LYS A 190 -8.18 18.54 -5.26
CA LYS A 190 -8.48 17.99 -6.59
C LYS A 190 -9.15 16.62 -6.44
N LEU A 191 -10.48 16.61 -6.43
CA LEU A 191 -11.27 15.38 -6.29
C LEU A 191 -11.16 14.50 -7.54
N GLY A 192 -10.96 13.19 -7.35
CA GLY A 192 -10.93 12.22 -8.45
C GLY A 192 -9.72 12.34 -9.39
N TRP A 193 -8.63 12.96 -8.95
CA TRP A 193 -7.41 13.13 -9.75
C TRP A 193 -6.83 11.81 -10.30
N MET A 194 -7.01 10.70 -9.57
CA MET A 194 -6.58 9.35 -9.96
C MET A 194 -7.27 8.83 -11.24
N TYR A 195 -8.42 9.39 -11.59
CA TYR A 195 -9.16 9.05 -12.80
C TYR A 195 -8.68 9.86 -14.02
N HIS A 196 -7.96 10.97 -13.78
CA HIS A 196 -7.50 11.93 -14.79
C HIS A 196 -6.01 12.23 -14.59
N LEU A 197 -5.17 11.21 -14.76
CA LEU A 197 -3.73 11.31 -14.50
C LEU A 197 -3.05 12.38 -15.36
N GLU A 198 -3.38 12.45 -16.66
CA GLU A 198 -2.79 13.43 -17.59
C GLU A 198 -3.19 14.87 -17.23
N GLU A 199 -4.46 15.13 -16.96
CA GLU A 199 -4.93 16.47 -16.55
C GLU A 199 -4.38 16.87 -15.18
N THR A 200 -4.11 15.88 -14.32
CA THR A 200 -3.45 16.10 -13.03
C THR A 200 -2.00 16.47 -13.23
N LYS A 201 -1.30 15.80 -14.14
CA LYS A 201 0.07 16.13 -14.54
C LYS A 201 0.17 17.54 -15.11
N GLU A 202 -0.63 17.87 -16.13
CA GLU A 202 -0.67 19.21 -16.73
C GLU A 202 -0.99 20.30 -15.67
N TRP A 203 -1.86 19.99 -14.71
CA TRP A 203 -2.16 20.90 -13.61
C TRP A 203 -0.98 21.08 -12.65
N LEU A 204 -0.26 20.02 -12.30
CA LEU A 204 0.94 20.10 -11.44
C LEU A 204 2.07 20.89 -12.12
N GLU A 205 2.23 20.75 -13.43
CA GLU A 205 3.22 21.49 -14.22
C GLU A 205 2.91 22.99 -14.21
N ARG A 206 1.64 23.40 -14.42
CA ARG A 206 1.24 24.81 -14.24
C ARG A 206 1.49 25.34 -12.83
N MET A 207 1.32 24.52 -11.81
CA MET A 207 1.64 24.92 -10.43
C MET A 207 3.14 25.19 -10.27
N ALA A 208 3.99 24.37 -10.91
CA ALA A 208 5.44 24.60 -10.89
C ALA A 208 5.84 25.86 -11.65
N GLU A 209 5.22 26.15 -12.80
CA GLU A 209 5.39 27.40 -13.54
C GLU A 209 5.03 28.63 -12.69
N GLU A 210 4.00 28.53 -11.84
CA GLU A 210 3.62 29.56 -10.86
C GLU A 210 4.58 29.66 -9.66
N GLY A 211 5.64 28.85 -9.60
CA GLY A 211 6.62 28.83 -8.49
C GLY A 211 6.22 27.95 -7.30
N TYR A 212 5.37 26.93 -7.52
CA TYR A 212 4.93 26.01 -6.48
C TYR A 212 5.33 24.57 -6.75
N GLU A 213 6.12 24.00 -5.83
CA GLU A 213 6.50 22.60 -5.86
C GLU A 213 5.54 21.75 -4.99
N LEU A 214 5.12 20.61 -5.52
CA LEU A 214 4.35 19.62 -4.76
C LEU A 214 5.17 19.01 -3.59
N GLU A 215 4.73 19.25 -2.36
CA GLU A 215 5.33 18.66 -1.14
C GLU A 215 4.74 17.28 -0.84
N LYS A 216 3.41 17.17 -0.84
CA LYS A 216 2.70 15.93 -0.49
C LYS A 216 1.27 15.91 -0.98
N VAL A 217 0.73 14.71 -1.10
CA VAL A 217 -0.69 14.47 -1.39
C VAL A 217 -1.31 13.59 -0.31
N LYS A 218 -2.47 13.99 0.21
CA LYS A 218 -3.29 13.20 1.13
C LYS A 218 -4.70 13.08 0.56
N ALA A 219 -5.02 11.91 0.00
CA ALA A 219 -6.26 11.65 -0.73
C ALA A 219 -6.46 12.67 -1.87
N ALA A 220 -7.37 13.63 -1.72
CA ALA A 220 -7.63 14.68 -2.71
C ALA A 220 -6.94 16.02 -2.39
N LEU A 221 -6.24 16.12 -1.25
CA LEU A 221 -5.60 17.34 -0.79
C LEU A 221 -4.13 17.37 -1.22
N PHE A 222 -3.78 18.33 -2.07
CA PHE A 222 -2.43 18.60 -2.53
C PHE A 222 -1.84 19.74 -1.72
N THR A 223 -0.67 19.51 -1.11
CA THR A 223 0.08 20.53 -0.38
C THR A 223 1.28 20.93 -1.23
N PHE A 224 1.38 22.22 -1.51
CA PHE A 224 2.44 22.84 -2.27
C PHE A 224 3.31 23.72 -1.37
N ARG A 225 4.56 23.91 -1.80
CA ARG A 225 5.54 24.80 -1.18
C ARG A 225 6.03 25.79 -2.22
N ARG A 226 6.07 27.07 -1.86
CA ARG A 226 6.69 28.09 -2.71
C ARG A 226 8.18 27.81 -2.85
N LYS A 227 8.67 27.81 -4.08
CA LYS A 227 10.08 27.63 -4.44
C LYS A 227 10.42 28.61 -5.55
N GLU A 228 11.69 28.96 -5.69
CA GLU A 228 12.15 29.71 -6.86
C GLU A 228 11.70 28.99 -8.13
N ALA A 229 11.33 29.76 -9.16
CA ALA A 229 10.72 29.26 -10.38
C ALA A 229 11.67 28.26 -11.05
N ASN A 230 11.38 26.97 -10.85
CA ASN A 230 12.12 25.87 -11.42
C ASN A 230 11.20 25.15 -12.40
N MET A 231 11.73 24.81 -13.58
CA MET A 231 11.05 23.94 -14.51
C MET A 231 11.01 22.54 -13.90
N ILE A 232 9.82 22.08 -13.53
CA ILE A 232 9.62 20.76 -12.93
C ILE A 232 8.66 19.98 -13.81
N LYS A 233 9.15 18.85 -14.33
CA LYS A 233 8.29 17.88 -14.98
C LYS A 233 7.65 16.98 -13.95
N TYR A 234 6.34 16.75 -14.08
CA TYR A 234 5.64 15.77 -13.25
C TYR A 234 5.29 14.54 -14.07
N GLU A 235 5.17 13.39 -13.41
CA GLU A 235 4.52 12.22 -13.99
C GLU A 235 3.54 11.62 -12.97
N CYS A 236 2.32 11.32 -13.42
CA CYS A 236 1.30 10.62 -12.65
C CYS A 236 1.17 9.19 -13.18
N ALA A 237 1.74 8.22 -12.49
CA ALA A 237 1.79 6.83 -12.94
C ALA A 237 0.80 5.94 -12.18
N PHE A 238 0.21 4.98 -12.90
CA PHE A 238 -0.56 3.88 -12.32
C PHE A 238 0.13 2.56 -12.62
N GLU A 239 0.43 1.81 -11.57
CA GLU A 239 1.02 0.48 -11.71
C GLU A 239 0.19 -0.58 -11.00
N PHE A 240 -0.16 -1.62 -11.76
CA PHE A 240 -0.80 -2.81 -11.21
C PHE A 240 0.30 -3.73 -10.67
N LYS A 241 0.26 -4.00 -9.37
CA LYS A 241 1.24 -4.84 -8.66
C LYS A 241 2.68 -4.33 -8.84
N VAL A 242 3.00 -3.26 -8.12
CA VAL A 242 4.34 -2.65 -8.15
C VAL A 242 5.44 -3.67 -7.83
N GLN A 243 6.44 -3.70 -8.70
CA GLN A 243 7.65 -4.50 -8.53
C GLN A 243 8.63 -3.83 -7.57
N PRO A 244 9.46 -4.58 -6.83
CA PRO A 244 10.40 -4.02 -5.87
C PRO A 244 11.38 -3.00 -6.46
N SER A 245 11.86 -3.22 -7.69
CA SER A 245 12.78 -2.32 -8.38
C SER A 245 12.13 -1.06 -8.96
N PHE A 246 10.79 -0.97 -8.99
CA PHE A 246 10.10 0.13 -9.66
C PHE A 246 10.55 1.50 -9.13
N PHE A 247 10.63 1.67 -7.82
CA PHE A 247 10.98 2.97 -7.24
C PHE A 247 12.47 3.28 -7.38
N SER A 248 13.36 2.30 -7.18
CA SER A 248 14.80 2.49 -7.27
C SER A 248 15.22 2.87 -8.69
N THR A 249 14.69 2.20 -9.72
CA THR A 249 15.00 2.50 -11.12
C THR A 249 14.67 3.95 -11.50
N HIS A 250 13.51 4.47 -11.08
CA HIS A 250 13.15 5.86 -11.40
C HIS A 250 13.96 6.88 -10.59
N LYS A 251 14.30 6.56 -9.33
CA LYS A 251 15.19 7.40 -8.51
C LYS A 251 16.61 7.49 -9.09
N GLU A 252 17.15 6.39 -9.59
CA GLU A 252 18.45 6.35 -10.28
C GLU A 252 18.47 7.23 -11.53
N LEU A 253 17.33 7.34 -12.23
CA LEU A 253 17.16 8.26 -13.35
C LEU A 253 17.00 9.73 -12.93
N GLY A 254 16.95 10.03 -11.63
CA GLY A 254 16.82 11.38 -11.08
C GLY A 254 15.38 11.79 -10.73
N TRP A 255 14.39 10.90 -10.86
CA TRP A 255 13.00 11.21 -10.49
C TRP A 255 12.80 11.20 -8.98
N GLN A 256 12.11 12.22 -8.48
CA GLN A 256 11.76 12.35 -7.07
C GLN A 256 10.33 11.91 -6.82
N LEU A 257 10.13 10.91 -5.96
CA LEU A 257 8.81 10.46 -5.54
C LEU A 257 8.14 11.51 -4.64
N LYS A 258 7.00 12.06 -5.06
CA LYS A 258 6.20 13.04 -4.29
C LYS A 258 4.96 12.43 -3.66
N PHE A 259 4.44 11.33 -4.22
CA PHE A 259 3.30 10.59 -3.67
C PHE A 259 3.35 9.13 -4.09
N SER A 260 2.91 8.23 -3.20
CA SER A 260 2.61 6.84 -3.52
C SER A 260 1.42 6.39 -2.69
N SER A 261 0.42 5.76 -3.34
CA SER A 261 -0.75 5.23 -2.64
C SER A 261 -0.35 4.11 -1.66
N ASN A 262 -1.16 3.90 -0.61
CA ASN A 262 -0.89 2.90 0.42
C ASN A 262 -1.08 1.45 -0.05
N ILE A 263 -1.66 1.24 -1.23
CA ILE A 263 -1.95 -0.07 -1.80
C ILE A 263 -1.02 -0.28 -2.99
N SER A 264 -0.06 -1.19 -2.85
CA SER A 264 0.90 -1.55 -3.90
C SER A 264 0.31 -2.37 -5.05
N LEU A 265 -0.89 -2.95 -4.84
CA LEU A 265 -1.61 -3.68 -5.89
C LEU A 265 -2.20 -2.72 -6.92
N LEU A 266 -2.72 -1.58 -6.46
CA LEU A 266 -3.35 -0.53 -7.26
C LEU A 266 -2.60 0.77 -6.97
N ASN A 267 -1.34 0.83 -7.39
CA ASN A 267 -0.48 1.92 -6.98
C ASN A 267 -0.66 3.12 -7.89
N TYR A 268 -0.98 4.26 -7.29
CA TYR A 268 -0.88 5.55 -7.93
C TYR A 268 0.33 6.26 -7.34
N SER A 269 1.21 6.74 -8.20
CA SER A 269 2.39 7.49 -7.80
C SER A 269 2.49 8.80 -8.55
N ILE A 270 3.08 9.80 -7.89
CA ILE A 270 3.39 11.09 -8.50
C ILE A 270 4.89 11.30 -8.34
N TRP A 271 5.54 11.56 -9.47
CA TRP A 271 6.97 11.78 -9.60
C TRP A 271 7.23 13.20 -10.09
N ALA A 272 8.37 13.76 -9.71
CA ALA A 272 8.81 15.07 -10.14
C ALA A 272 10.28 15.03 -10.54
N MET A 273 10.64 15.71 -11.63
CA MET A 273 12.03 15.88 -12.05
C MET A 273 12.28 17.35 -12.40
N PRO A 274 13.14 18.06 -11.65
CA PRO A 274 13.60 19.38 -12.05
C PRO A 274 14.50 19.28 -13.29
N TYR A 275 14.43 20.25 -14.18
CA TYR A 275 15.30 20.36 -15.36
C TYR A 275 15.62 21.82 -15.66
N ASP A 276 16.70 22.04 -16.41
CA ASP A 276 17.13 23.39 -16.83
C ASP A 276 16.47 23.77 -18.17
N ASN A 277 16.33 25.08 -18.43
CA ASN A 277 15.69 25.57 -19.66
C ASN A 277 16.39 25.11 -20.95
N ASP A 278 17.70 24.88 -20.89
CA ASP A 278 18.52 24.48 -22.03
C ASP A 278 18.66 22.95 -22.16
N ALA A 279 18.10 22.17 -21.22
CA ALA A 279 18.15 20.72 -21.22
C ALA A 279 16.96 20.10 -21.96
N GLU A 280 17.13 18.88 -22.48
CA GLU A 280 16.00 18.12 -23.02
C GLU A 280 14.94 17.88 -21.94
N VAL A 281 13.67 18.06 -22.31
CA VAL A 281 12.54 17.87 -21.38
C VAL A 281 12.51 16.40 -20.94
N PRO A 282 12.64 16.13 -19.63
CA PRO A 282 12.73 14.76 -19.16
C PRO A 282 11.43 13.99 -19.41
N GLN A 283 11.58 12.72 -19.80
CA GLN A 283 10.46 11.80 -19.97
C GLN A 283 10.56 10.67 -18.96
N PHE A 284 9.42 10.30 -18.37
CA PHE A 284 9.35 9.20 -17.41
C PHE A 284 9.62 7.86 -18.08
N THR A 285 9.14 7.71 -19.32
CA THR A 285 9.40 6.60 -20.21
C THR A 285 9.56 7.16 -21.63
N TYR A 286 10.64 6.79 -22.31
CA TYR A 286 10.90 7.15 -23.72
C TYR A 286 10.19 6.20 -24.70
N ASP A 287 9.81 4.99 -24.27
CA ASP A 287 9.04 4.06 -25.08
C ASP A 287 7.54 4.42 -25.13
N LYS A 288 7.08 4.82 -26.30
CA LYS A 288 5.66 5.10 -26.56
C LYS A 288 4.77 3.87 -26.32
N SER A 289 5.31 2.66 -26.50
CA SER A 289 4.58 1.40 -26.33
C SER A 289 4.24 1.14 -24.86
N GLU A 290 5.24 1.26 -23.97
CA GLU A 290 5.10 1.13 -22.53
C GLU A 290 4.16 2.21 -21.95
N LYS A 291 4.33 3.46 -22.40
CA LYS A 291 3.43 4.58 -22.01
C LYS A 291 1.98 4.28 -22.37
N ARG A 292 1.73 3.74 -23.56
CA ARG A 292 0.40 3.34 -24.02
C ARG A 292 -0.15 2.17 -23.19
N GLU A 293 0.69 1.21 -22.82
CA GLU A 293 0.28 0.09 -21.99
C GLU A 293 -0.13 0.53 -20.58
N SER A 294 0.68 1.38 -19.94
CA SER A 294 0.37 1.94 -18.62
C SER A 294 -0.97 2.68 -18.61
N MET A 295 -1.23 3.52 -19.61
CA MET A 295 -2.53 4.19 -19.77
C MET A 295 -3.70 3.23 -19.97
N LYS A 296 -3.52 2.15 -20.73
CA LYS A 296 -4.56 1.12 -20.89
C LYS A 296 -4.83 0.40 -19.57
N ARG A 297 -3.81 0.10 -18.78
CA ARG A 297 -3.95 -0.52 -17.44
C ARG A 297 -4.77 0.39 -16.52
N ALA A 298 -4.41 1.68 -16.45
CA ALA A 298 -5.14 2.67 -15.65
C ALA A 298 -6.60 2.80 -16.09
N PHE A 299 -6.84 2.87 -17.40
CA PHE A 299 -8.20 2.95 -17.96
C PHE A 299 -9.03 1.73 -17.60
N LYS A 300 -8.53 0.51 -17.85
CA LYS A 300 -9.24 -0.75 -17.54
C LYS A 300 -9.60 -0.85 -16.06
N MET A 301 -8.69 -0.45 -15.17
CA MET A 301 -8.94 -0.44 -13.73
C MET A 301 -10.04 0.56 -13.35
N ASN A 302 -9.90 1.82 -13.80
CA ASN A 302 -10.83 2.89 -13.47
C ASN A 302 -12.24 2.65 -14.04
N ILE A 303 -12.34 2.15 -15.27
CA ILE A 303 -13.63 1.82 -15.89
C ILE A 303 -14.28 0.60 -15.22
N GLY A 304 -13.48 -0.43 -14.89
CA GLY A 304 -13.97 -1.61 -14.18
C GLY A 304 -14.55 -1.25 -12.80
N MET A 305 -13.84 -0.43 -12.02
CA MET A 305 -14.36 0.09 -10.74
C MET A 305 -15.64 0.92 -10.91
N SER A 306 -15.69 1.77 -11.94
CA SER A 306 -16.88 2.60 -12.20
C SER A 306 -18.11 1.75 -12.54
N ILE A 307 -17.96 0.75 -13.43
CA ILE A 307 -19.03 -0.17 -13.79
C ILE A 307 -19.50 -0.97 -12.58
N TYR A 308 -18.56 -1.48 -11.78
CA TYR A 308 -18.88 -2.23 -10.55
C TYR A 308 -19.69 -1.39 -9.56
N LEU A 309 -19.29 -0.14 -9.32
CA LEU A 309 -20.00 0.76 -8.41
C LEU A 309 -21.38 1.14 -8.94
N ILE A 310 -21.52 1.38 -10.25
CA ILE A 310 -22.83 1.60 -10.89
C ILE A 310 -23.74 0.39 -10.71
N ALA A 311 -23.21 -0.83 -10.88
CA ALA A 311 -23.99 -2.06 -10.71
C ALA A 311 -24.47 -2.24 -9.26
N ILE A 312 -23.58 -2.05 -8.27
CA ILE A 312 -23.94 -2.15 -6.85
C ILE A 312 -24.92 -1.08 -6.42
N LEU A 313 -24.72 0.18 -6.85
CA LEU A 313 -25.62 1.27 -6.50
C LEU A 313 -26.99 1.07 -7.15
N SER A 314 -27.04 0.62 -8.41
CA SER A 314 -28.28 0.26 -9.10
C SER A 314 -29.01 -0.87 -8.39
N PHE A 315 -28.29 -1.93 -8.00
CA PHE A 315 -28.87 -3.06 -7.26
C PHE A 315 -29.38 -2.63 -5.88
N SER A 316 -28.61 -1.82 -5.15
CA SER A 316 -28.99 -1.31 -3.82
C SER A 316 -30.21 -0.40 -3.89
N LEU A 317 -30.29 0.45 -4.93
CA LEU A 317 -31.45 1.29 -5.17
C LEU A 317 -32.67 0.43 -5.51
N TYR A 318 -32.53 -0.55 -6.41
CA TYR A 318 -33.58 -1.47 -6.80
C TYR A 318 -34.14 -2.24 -5.58
N THR A 319 -33.29 -2.89 -4.80
CA THR A 319 -33.73 -3.65 -3.61
C THR A 319 -34.40 -2.74 -2.58
N ASN A 320 -33.86 -1.55 -2.33
CA ASN A 320 -34.49 -0.60 -1.43
C ASN A 320 -35.87 -0.11 -1.93
N THR A 321 -36.03 0.05 -3.25
CA THR A 321 -37.33 0.44 -3.83
C THR A 321 -38.36 -0.68 -3.85
N GLN A 322 -37.95 -1.94 -4.04
CA GLN A 322 -38.87 -3.08 -4.15
C GLN A 322 -39.27 -3.65 -2.79
N ILE A 323 -38.37 -3.65 -1.81
CA ILE A 323 -38.61 -4.28 -0.51
C ILE A 323 -39.37 -3.35 0.44
N MET A 324 -39.20 -2.03 0.32
CA MET A 324 -39.83 -1.06 1.22
C MET A 324 -41.07 -0.45 0.55
N ASP A 325 -42.24 -0.79 1.08
CA ASP A 325 -43.55 -0.28 0.64
C ASP A 325 -43.79 1.15 1.15
N GLU A 326 -42.93 2.06 0.71
CA GLU A 326 -42.98 3.48 1.05
C GLU A 326 -42.76 4.33 -0.19
N SER A 327 -43.27 5.56 -0.17
CA SER A 327 -43.02 6.55 -1.23
C SER A 327 -41.52 6.78 -1.44
N PHE A 328 -41.13 7.13 -2.67
CA PHE A 328 -39.72 7.31 -3.04
C PHE A 328 -38.98 8.30 -2.13
N ILE A 329 -39.67 9.38 -1.75
CA ILE A 329 -39.25 10.32 -0.72
C ILE A 329 -40.19 10.13 0.47
N ASN A 330 -39.62 9.82 1.62
CA ASN A 330 -40.34 9.70 2.88
C ASN A 330 -39.41 10.12 4.04
N TRP A 331 -39.97 10.54 5.17
CA TRP A 331 -39.23 10.82 6.40
C TRP A 331 -38.89 9.52 7.16
N SER A 332 -38.25 8.61 6.44
CA SER A 332 -37.75 7.33 6.92
C SER A 332 -36.31 7.13 6.44
N PHE A 333 -35.60 6.17 7.04
CA PHE A 333 -34.24 5.86 6.61
C PHE A 333 -34.19 5.42 5.14
N SER A 334 -35.14 4.58 4.71
CA SER A 334 -35.28 4.13 3.33
C SER A 334 -35.60 5.29 2.38
N GLY A 335 -36.53 6.17 2.76
CA GLY A 335 -36.90 7.37 2.00
C GLY A 335 -35.74 8.36 1.83
N PHE A 336 -34.85 8.51 2.82
CA PHE A 336 -33.66 9.35 2.72
C PHE A 336 -32.53 8.71 1.90
N ILE A 337 -32.34 7.40 2.01
CA ILE A 337 -31.27 6.67 1.32
C ILE A 337 -31.49 6.64 -0.20
N ARG A 338 -32.73 6.59 -0.69
CA ARG A 338 -33.05 6.54 -2.14
C ARG A 338 -32.49 7.75 -2.92
N PRO A 339 -32.78 9.02 -2.55
CA PRO A 339 -32.15 10.18 -3.18
C PRO A 339 -30.62 10.16 -3.14
N VAL A 340 -30.03 9.71 -2.01
CA VAL A 340 -28.57 9.62 -1.87
C VAL A 340 -27.98 8.58 -2.83
N LEU A 341 -28.59 7.40 -2.94
CA LEU A 341 -28.19 6.36 -3.88
C LEU A 341 -28.34 6.84 -5.33
N CYS A 342 -29.43 7.54 -5.66
CA CYS A 342 -29.62 8.15 -6.98
C CYS A 342 -28.53 9.19 -7.30
N LEU A 343 -28.24 10.10 -6.37
CA LEU A 343 -27.18 11.11 -6.54
C LEU A 343 -25.82 10.43 -6.78
N LEU A 344 -25.47 9.43 -5.96
CA LEU A 344 -24.23 8.69 -6.10
C LEU A 344 -24.16 7.93 -7.44
N LEU A 345 -25.27 7.34 -7.87
CA LEU A 345 -25.37 6.65 -9.15
C LEU A 345 -25.11 7.61 -10.32
N VAL A 346 -25.77 8.78 -10.31
CA VAL A 346 -25.55 9.83 -11.33
C VAL A 346 -24.09 10.29 -11.33
N LEU A 347 -23.51 10.55 -10.15
CA LEU A 347 -22.11 10.93 -10.02
C LEU A 347 -21.17 9.89 -10.64
N TRP A 348 -21.40 8.60 -10.39
CA TRP A 348 -20.59 7.53 -10.97
C TRP A 348 -20.80 7.34 -12.46
N CYS A 349 -22.02 7.53 -12.98
CA CYS A 349 -22.28 7.56 -14.42
C CYS A 349 -21.51 8.69 -15.11
N VAL A 350 -21.53 9.91 -14.54
CA VAL A 350 -20.74 11.04 -15.03
C VAL A 350 -19.25 10.74 -14.99
N LYS A 351 -18.75 10.14 -13.89
CA LYS A 351 -17.33 9.75 -13.78
C LYS A 351 -16.92 8.69 -14.79
N CYS A 352 -17.77 7.68 -15.00
CA CYS A 352 -17.57 6.64 -16.01
C CYS A 352 -17.43 7.26 -17.41
N MET A 353 -18.31 8.20 -17.76
CA MET A 353 -18.26 8.93 -19.02
C MET A 353 -16.98 9.78 -19.14
N GLN A 354 -16.59 10.49 -18.08
CA GLN A 354 -15.37 11.29 -18.02
C GLN A 354 -14.10 10.44 -18.24
N ILE A 355 -14.01 9.27 -17.60
CA ILE A 355 -12.90 8.32 -17.78
C ILE A 355 -12.82 7.85 -19.24
N PHE A 356 -13.97 7.53 -19.84
CA PHE A 356 -14.04 7.10 -21.24
C PHE A 356 -13.59 8.19 -22.22
N LEU A 357 -14.11 9.41 -22.06
CA LEU A 357 -13.76 10.55 -22.90
C LEU A 357 -12.28 10.94 -22.75
N GLY A 358 -11.77 10.97 -21.51
CA GLY A 358 -10.37 11.25 -21.22
C GLY A 358 -9.43 10.24 -21.87
N HIS A 359 -9.74 8.94 -21.78
CA HIS A 359 -8.96 7.90 -22.45
C HIS A 359 -8.96 8.08 -23.97
N ARG A 360 -10.13 8.34 -24.58
CA ARG A 360 -10.24 8.57 -26.03
C ARG A 360 -9.41 9.78 -26.48
N LYS A 361 -9.43 10.87 -25.72
CA LYS A 361 -8.62 12.08 -25.97
C LYS A 361 -7.12 11.77 -25.91
N ASN A 362 -6.67 11.08 -24.87
CA ASN A 362 -5.25 10.73 -24.70
C ASN A 362 -4.75 9.79 -25.78
N MET A 363 -5.57 8.81 -26.18
CA MET A 363 -5.25 7.89 -27.28
C MET A 363 -5.13 8.60 -28.63
N ARG A 364 -5.87 9.71 -28.85
CA ARG A 364 -5.73 10.53 -30.06
C ARG A 364 -4.43 11.34 -30.07
N ARG A 365 -4.00 11.89 -28.92
CA ARG A 365 -2.75 12.66 -28.79
C ARG A 365 -1.48 11.81 -29.00
N MET A 366 -1.59 10.48 -28.91
CA MET A 366 -0.48 9.55 -29.11
C MET A 366 -0.35 9.01 -30.54
N ARG A 367 -1.36 9.23 -31.38
CA ARG A 367 -1.27 8.98 -32.83
C ARG A 367 -0.66 10.20 -33.48
#